data_AF-A0A2S7WWR9-F1
#
_entry.id   AF-A0A2S7WWR9-F1
#
_cell.length_a   1.000
_cell.length_b   1.000
_cell.length_c   1.000
_cell.angle_alpha   90.00
_cell.angle_beta   90.00
_cell.angle_gamma   90.00
#
_symmetry.space_group_name_H-M   'P 1'
#
loop_
_entity.id
_entity.type
_entity.pdbx_description
1 polymer ?
#
loop_
_entity_poly.entity_id
_entity_poly.type
_entity_poly.pdbx_seq_one_letter_code
_entity_poly.pdbx_strand_id
1 'polypeptide(L)'
;MIKLFRKIRQNLLIENQPGRQPNKTRKYLKYAVGEVILVVIGILIALWINNTYQDYKNSQLTNSFLLDFKRDLLADTRVLDKRIKTNETMVKNIDSIIIFFQTKKELTSKELHTFATYNLSIMYESYFIPEKSTLRQFESSNNNNLISSKLLKDKLFEYHTINDRNEKNMETSVQLYQHNFFTRDFMKLLAIKEFKMLMSGLTPALSQESLKKITLIEDYWVSLFQKKGLTENQNKNYSEVSLKAKEILKLIEAKLKK
;
A
#
# COMPACT_ATOMS: atom_id res chain seq x y z
N MET A 1 13.63 18.24 -50.98
CA MET A 1 14.50 19.32 -50.46
C MET A 1 15.58 19.77 -51.46
N ILE A 2 16.35 18.90 -52.10
CA ILE A 2 17.43 19.29 -53.05
C ILE A 2 16.96 20.17 -54.23
N LYS A 3 15.75 19.94 -54.79
CA LYS A 3 15.25 20.74 -55.94
C LYS A 3 14.97 22.21 -55.60
N LEU A 4 14.53 22.50 -54.36
CA LEU A 4 14.23 23.86 -53.90
C LEU A 4 15.54 24.64 -53.69
N PHE A 5 16.49 24.05 -52.96
CA PHE A 5 17.82 24.64 -52.75
C PHE A 5 18.61 24.78 -54.06
N ARG A 6 18.46 23.85 -55.01
CA ARG A 6 19.08 23.96 -56.35
C ARG A 6 18.54 25.16 -57.15
N LYS A 7 17.23 25.40 -57.10
CA LYS A 7 16.59 26.55 -57.77
C LYS A 7 17.04 27.88 -57.15
N ILE A 8 17.15 27.92 -55.82
CA ILE A 8 17.65 29.09 -55.09
C ILE A 8 19.11 29.40 -55.50
N ARG A 9 19.97 28.37 -55.59
CA ARG A 9 21.37 28.53 -56.00
C ARG A 9 21.55 28.95 -57.46
N GLN A 10 20.72 28.42 -58.37
CA GLN A 10 20.73 28.82 -59.79
C GLN A 10 20.30 30.28 -59.98
N ASN A 11 19.27 30.72 -59.25
CA ASN A 11 18.81 32.11 -59.30
C ASN A 11 19.86 33.09 -58.71
N LEU A 12 20.67 32.66 -57.74
CA LEU A 12 21.77 33.46 -57.19
C LEU A 12 22.94 33.65 -58.17
N LEU A 13 23.23 32.67 -59.04
CA LEU A 13 24.34 32.75 -59.99
C LEU A 13 24.00 33.59 -61.23
N ILE A 14 22.76 33.54 -61.70
CA ILE A 14 22.28 34.30 -62.87
C ILE A 14 22.21 35.81 -62.56
N GLU A 15 22.01 36.19 -61.30
CA GLU A 15 21.75 37.57 -60.89
C GLU A 15 23.01 38.39 -60.57
N ASN A 16 24.19 37.77 -60.53
CA ASN A 16 25.49 38.41 -60.25
C ASN A 16 26.29 38.84 -61.50
N GLN A 17 25.68 38.85 -62.68
CA GLN A 17 26.34 39.26 -63.94
C GLN A 17 26.76 40.75 -63.92
N PRO A 18 27.94 41.10 -64.48
CA PRO A 18 28.45 42.46 -64.47
C PRO A 18 27.66 43.33 -65.47
N GLY A 19 27.00 44.38 -64.98
CA GLY A 19 26.20 45.32 -65.79
C GLY A 19 24.82 45.67 -65.24
N ARG A 20 24.30 44.92 -64.25
CA ARG A 20 23.10 45.29 -63.48
C ARG A 20 23.51 45.80 -62.10
N GLN A 21 23.05 46.98 -61.69
CA GLN A 21 23.01 47.39 -60.28
C GLN A 21 21.63 47.02 -59.70
N PRO A 22 21.40 45.79 -59.20
CA PRO A 22 20.23 45.56 -58.38
C PRO A 22 20.53 46.04 -56.95
N ASN A 23 19.48 46.38 -56.20
CA ASN A 23 19.51 46.67 -54.77
C ASN A 23 20.06 45.47 -53.95
N LYS A 24 21.37 45.24 -53.98
CA LYS A 24 22.07 44.08 -53.41
C LYS A 24 21.79 43.95 -51.91
N THR A 25 21.89 45.04 -51.15
CA THR A 25 21.66 45.07 -49.69
C THR A 25 20.28 44.57 -49.27
N ARG A 26 19.20 44.98 -49.97
CA ARG A 26 17.82 44.59 -49.62
C ARG A 26 17.53 43.11 -49.93
N LYS A 27 18.24 42.50 -50.90
CA LYS A 27 18.13 41.08 -51.21
C LYS A 27 18.93 40.22 -50.22
N TYR A 28 20.18 40.57 -49.91
CA TYR A 28 20.97 39.85 -48.91
C TYR A 28 20.30 39.84 -47.53
N LEU A 29 19.69 40.95 -47.12
CA LEU A 29 18.87 41.02 -45.90
C LEU A 29 17.68 40.05 -45.91
N LYS A 30 16.93 39.95 -47.02
CA LYS A 30 15.81 39.00 -47.14
C LYS A 30 16.28 37.54 -47.07
N TYR A 31 17.43 37.23 -47.65
CA TYR A 31 18.01 35.88 -47.60
C TYR A 31 18.52 35.53 -46.20
N ALA A 32 19.22 36.45 -45.53
CA ALA A 32 19.70 36.25 -44.16
C ALA A 32 18.54 36.06 -43.16
N VAL A 33 17.45 36.84 -43.30
CA VAL A 33 16.23 36.65 -42.50
C VAL A 33 15.58 35.29 -42.78
N GLY A 34 15.52 34.86 -44.04
CA GLY A 34 15.01 33.53 -44.40
C GLY A 34 15.83 32.38 -43.79
N GLU A 35 17.16 32.53 -43.72
CA GLU A 35 18.05 31.54 -43.11
C GLU A 35 17.89 31.48 -41.59
N VAL A 36 17.77 32.62 -40.91
CA VAL A 36 17.44 32.68 -39.48
C VAL A 36 16.10 32.01 -39.19
N ILE A 37 15.06 32.27 -39.99
CA ILE A 37 13.74 31.64 -39.83
C ILE A 37 13.83 30.12 -40.02
N LEU A 38 14.58 29.64 -41.02
CA LEU A 38 14.81 28.21 -41.25
C LEU A 38 15.54 27.55 -40.08
N VAL A 39 16.56 28.20 -39.51
CA VAL A 39 17.27 27.72 -38.32
C VAL A 39 16.33 27.65 -37.12
N VAL A 40 15.52 28.68 -36.88
CA VAL A 40 14.53 28.70 -35.79
C VAL A 40 13.51 27.57 -35.95
N ILE A 41 12.98 27.34 -37.15
CA ILE A 41 12.07 26.23 -37.43
C ILE A 41 12.76 24.88 -37.15
N GLY A 42 14.04 24.74 -37.56
CA GLY A 42 14.84 23.54 -37.27
C GLY A 42 14.98 23.27 -35.78
N ILE A 43 15.28 24.30 -34.98
CA ILE A 43 15.39 24.21 -33.52
C ILE A 43 14.04 23.85 -32.89
N LEU A 44 12.95 24.47 -33.33
CA LEU A 44 11.61 24.19 -32.81
C LEU A 44 11.19 22.74 -33.10
N ILE A 45 11.46 22.22 -34.29
CA ILE A 45 11.20 20.81 -34.63
C ILE A 45 12.06 19.89 -33.77
N ALA A 46 13.34 20.20 -33.58
CA ALA A 46 14.22 19.40 -32.73
C ALA A 46 13.73 19.35 -31.27
N LEU A 47 13.33 20.49 -30.71
CA LEU A 47 12.72 20.58 -29.38
C LEU A 47 11.41 19.80 -29.30
N TRP A 48 10.55 19.91 -30.32
CA TRP A 48 9.28 19.20 -30.36
C TRP A 48 9.45 17.67 -30.38
N ILE A 49 10.37 17.16 -31.22
CA ILE A 49 10.69 15.73 -31.27
C ILE A 49 11.25 15.27 -29.91
N ASN A 50 12.20 16.02 -29.34
CA ASN A 50 12.79 15.68 -28.05
C ASN A 50 11.73 15.63 -26.94
N ASN A 51 10.85 16.63 -26.84
CA ASN A 51 9.79 16.68 -25.84
C ASN A 51 8.82 15.49 -26.00
N THR A 52 8.41 15.19 -27.23
CA THR A 52 7.50 14.05 -27.51
C THR A 52 8.14 12.70 -27.12
N TYR A 53 9.43 12.51 -27.40
CA TYR A 53 10.15 11.29 -27.01
C TYR A 53 10.27 11.16 -25.48
N GLN A 54 10.56 12.27 -24.78
CA GLN A 54 10.59 12.30 -23.32
C GLN A 54 9.22 12.01 -22.72
N ASP A 55 8.15 12.59 -23.26
CA ASP A 55 6.77 12.35 -22.81
C ASP A 55 6.37 10.88 -22.98
N TYR A 56 6.75 10.25 -24.11
CA TYR A 56 6.54 8.82 -24.32
C TYR A 56 7.28 7.99 -23.27
N LYS A 57 8.56 8.27 -23.01
CA LYS A 57 9.36 7.56 -22.00
C LYS A 57 8.78 7.73 -20.60
N ASN A 58 8.36 8.94 -20.24
CA ASN A 58 7.71 9.24 -18.97
C ASN A 58 6.37 8.50 -18.83
N SER A 59 5.59 8.40 -19.91
CA SER A 59 4.34 7.64 -19.93
C SER A 59 4.55 6.14 -19.67
N GLN A 60 5.55 5.53 -20.32
CA GLN A 60 5.91 4.12 -20.08
C GLN A 60 6.31 3.88 -18.63
N LEU A 61 7.16 4.75 -18.07
CA LEU A 61 7.60 4.64 -16.68
C LEU A 61 6.44 4.85 -15.70
N THR A 62 5.54 5.80 -15.99
CA THR A 62 4.32 6.03 -15.21
C THR A 62 3.44 4.79 -15.20
N ASN A 63 3.21 4.15 -16.35
CA ASN A 63 2.42 2.94 -16.43
C ASN A 63 3.05 1.78 -15.66
N SER A 64 4.38 1.64 -15.69
CA SER A 64 5.09 0.66 -14.86
C SER A 64 4.80 0.88 -13.38
N PHE A 65 5.00 2.10 -12.87
CA PHE A 65 4.71 2.42 -11.47
C PHE A 65 3.25 2.18 -11.10
N LEU A 66 2.30 2.54 -11.98
CA LEU A 66 0.87 2.30 -11.74
C LEU A 66 0.55 0.80 -11.63
N LEU A 67 1.19 -0.04 -12.44
CA LEU A 67 1.06 -1.50 -12.35
C LEU A 67 1.68 -2.06 -11.06
N ASP A 68 2.84 -1.55 -10.67
CA ASP A 68 3.51 -1.93 -9.42
C ASP A 68 2.67 -1.52 -8.19
N PHE A 69 2.16 -0.28 -8.14
CA PHE A 69 1.24 0.17 -7.09
C PHE A 69 -0.04 -0.67 -7.07
N LYS A 70 -0.58 -1.02 -8.23
CA LYS A 70 -1.75 -1.92 -8.32
C LYS A 70 -1.43 -3.27 -7.68
N ARG A 71 -0.28 -3.87 -7.98
CA ARG A 71 0.15 -5.16 -7.40
C ARG A 71 0.26 -5.05 -5.88
N ASP A 72 0.92 -4.02 -5.39
CA ASP A 72 1.14 -3.79 -3.96
C ASP A 72 -0.19 -3.64 -3.21
N LEU A 73 -1.10 -2.80 -3.72
CA LEU A 73 -2.43 -2.60 -3.12
C LEU A 73 -3.31 -3.87 -3.15
N LEU A 74 -3.18 -4.71 -4.18
CA LEU A 74 -3.86 -6.00 -4.25
C LEU A 74 -3.29 -7.00 -3.24
N ALA A 75 -1.98 -6.98 -3.01
CA ALA A 75 -1.36 -7.79 -1.96
C ALA A 75 -1.83 -7.34 -0.58
N ASP A 76 -1.79 -6.04 -0.32
CA ASP A 76 -2.20 -5.45 0.96
C ASP A 76 -3.67 -5.76 1.28
N THR A 77 -4.58 -5.54 0.33
CA THR A 77 -6.01 -5.83 0.52
C THR A 77 -6.27 -7.31 0.79
N ARG A 78 -5.54 -8.23 0.14
CA ARG A 78 -5.65 -9.67 0.41
C ARG A 78 -5.22 -10.01 1.84
N VAL A 79 -4.11 -9.43 2.31
CA VAL A 79 -3.63 -9.64 3.68
C VAL A 79 -4.63 -9.08 4.68
N LEU A 80 -5.09 -7.85 4.48
CA LEU A 80 -6.09 -7.19 5.32
C LEU A 80 -7.38 -8.01 5.42
N ASP A 81 -7.93 -8.48 4.30
CA ASP A 81 -9.16 -9.28 4.28
C ASP A 81 -8.98 -10.61 5.04
N LYS A 82 -7.79 -11.24 4.97
CA LYS A 82 -7.46 -12.43 5.76
C LYS A 82 -7.36 -12.11 7.25
N ARG A 83 -6.74 -10.98 7.61
CA ARG A 83 -6.59 -10.52 8.99
C ARG A 83 -7.92 -10.22 9.64
N ILE A 84 -8.78 -9.47 8.96
CA ILE A 84 -10.13 -9.14 9.43
C ILE A 84 -10.89 -10.41 9.81
N LYS A 85 -10.92 -11.42 8.93
CA LYS A 85 -11.58 -12.72 9.19
C LYS A 85 -10.96 -13.47 10.37
N THR A 86 -9.64 -13.43 10.49
CA THR A 86 -8.91 -14.09 11.60
C THR A 86 -9.30 -13.44 12.93
N ASN A 87 -9.31 -12.11 12.98
CA ASN A 87 -9.67 -11.32 14.14
C ASN A 87 -11.16 -11.46 14.49
N GLU A 88 -12.06 -11.54 13.50
CA GLU A 88 -13.49 -11.83 13.74
C GLU A 88 -13.68 -13.21 14.41
N THR A 89 -12.90 -14.21 13.97
CA THR A 89 -12.90 -15.53 14.60
C THR A 89 -12.36 -15.46 16.02
N MET A 90 -11.30 -14.69 16.24
CA MET A 90 -10.70 -14.47 17.56
C MET A 90 -11.71 -13.83 18.53
N VAL A 91 -12.41 -12.77 18.09
CA VAL A 91 -13.45 -12.10 18.89
C VAL A 91 -14.58 -13.06 19.24
N LYS A 92 -15.05 -13.87 18.29
CA LYS A 92 -16.08 -14.91 18.53
C LYS A 92 -15.62 -15.96 19.55
N ASN A 93 -14.35 -16.36 19.51
CA ASN A 93 -13.78 -17.30 20.47
C ASN A 93 -13.74 -16.67 21.88
N ILE A 94 -13.36 -15.39 21.99
CA ILE A 94 -13.37 -14.65 23.26
C ILE A 94 -14.79 -14.52 23.80
N ASP A 95 -15.76 -14.18 22.96
CA ASP A 95 -17.17 -14.11 23.34
C ASP A 95 -17.69 -15.47 23.85
N SER A 96 -17.32 -16.54 23.17
CA SER A 96 -17.70 -17.89 23.57
C SER A 96 -17.08 -18.27 24.93
N ILE A 97 -15.81 -17.89 25.17
CA ILE A 97 -15.20 -18.01 26.49
C ILE A 97 -16.04 -17.27 27.52
N ILE A 98 -16.33 -15.98 27.32
CA ILE A 98 -17.10 -15.17 28.28
C ILE A 98 -18.49 -15.79 28.57
N ILE A 99 -19.19 -16.25 27.53
CA ILE A 99 -20.53 -16.87 27.65
C ILE A 99 -20.47 -18.14 28.50
N PHE A 100 -19.45 -18.98 28.34
CA PHE A 100 -19.29 -20.19 29.15
C PHE A 100 -19.26 -19.87 30.65
N PHE A 101 -18.64 -18.76 31.06
CA PHE A 101 -18.58 -18.39 32.48
C PHE A 101 -19.81 -17.63 32.99
N GLN A 102 -20.47 -16.87 32.13
CA GLN A 102 -21.67 -16.12 32.51
C GLN A 102 -22.91 -17.01 32.66
N THR A 103 -23.02 -18.07 31.85
CA THR A 103 -24.27 -18.81 31.70
C THR A 103 -24.27 -20.21 32.33
N LYS A 104 -23.10 -20.74 32.68
CA LYS A 104 -22.95 -22.12 33.17
C LYS A 104 -22.27 -22.14 34.53
N LYS A 105 -22.86 -22.90 35.46
CA LYS A 105 -22.20 -23.25 36.74
C LYS A 105 -21.15 -24.35 36.55
N GLU A 106 -21.34 -25.20 35.54
CA GLU A 106 -20.51 -26.36 35.21
C GLU A 106 -20.50 -26.56 33.68
N LEU A 107 -19.33 -26.93 33.12
CA LEU A 107 -19.16 -27.21 31.69
C LEU A 107 -19.04 -28.70 31.41
N THR A 108 -19.67 -29.21 30.37
CA THR A 108 -19.47 -30.60 29.90
C THR A 108 -18.03 -30.80 29.39
N SER A 109 -17.56 -32.06 29.33
CA SER A 109 -16.21 -32.37 28.81
C SER A 109 -15.95 -31.81 27.42
N LYS A 110 -16.98 -31.73 26.56
CA LYS A 110 -16.91 -31.12 25.23
C LYS A 110 -16.76 -29.60 25.29
N GLU A 111 -17.52 -28.93 26.14
CA GLU A 111 -17.42 -27.48 26.37
C GLU A 111 -16.06 -27.11 26.98
N LEU A 112 -15.54 -27.95 27.88
CA LEU A 112 -14.20 -27.80 28.48
C LEU A 112 -13.09 -27.90 27.44
N HIS A 113 -13.16 -28.89 26.53
CA HIS A 113 -12.22 -29.00 25.41
C HIS A 113 -12.32 -27.79 24.45
N THR A 114 -13.54 -27.31 24.22
CA THR A 114 -13.80 -26.12 23.39
C THR A 114 -13.20 -24.86 24.03
N PHE A 115 -13.42 -24.67 25.33
CA PHE A 115 -12.83 -23.58 26.11
C PHE A 115 -11.30 -23.58 26.03
N ALA A 116 -10.68 -24.75 26.20
CA ALA A 116 -9.23 -24.92 26.07
C ALA A 116 -8.72 -24.53 24.67
N THR A 117 -9.39 -25.02 23.63
CA THR A 117 -9.04 -24.71 22.23
C THR A 117 -9.17 -23.22 21.92
N TYR A 118 -10.24 -22.58 22.39
CA TYR A 118 -10.43 -21.14 22.20
C TYR A 118 -9.34 -20.33 22.89
N ASN A 119 -8.93 -20.71 24.10
CA ASN A 119 -7.82 -20.06 24.80
C ASN A 119 -6.49 -20.20 24.05
N LEU A 120 -6.17 -21.36 23.49
CA LEU A 120 -4.97 -21.51 22.68
C LEU A 120 -5.01 -20.64 21.42
N SER A 121 -6.18 -20.51 20.78
CA SER A 121 -6.33 -19.77 19.54
C SER A 121 -6.04 -18.27 19.66
N ILE A 122 -6.18 -17.71 20.87
CA ILE A 122 -5.98 -16.27 21.14
C ILE A 122 -4.56 -15.94 21.63
N MET A 123 -3.69 -16.94 21.80
CA MET A 123 -2.31 -16.75 22.25
C MET A 123 -1.38 -16.12 21.23
N TYR A 124 -1.67 -16.32 19.94
CA TYR A 124 -0.80 -15.88 18.87
C TYR A 124 -1.25 -14.54 18.33
N GLU A 125 -0.30 -13.62 18.18
CA GLU A 125 -0.52 -12.36 17.51
C GLU A 125 -0.05 -12.40 16.07
N SER A 126 -0.72 -11.60 15.24
CA SER A 126 -0.36 -11.54 13.84
C SER A 126 -0.95 -10.29 13.19
N TYR A 127 -0.06 -9.42 12.72
CA TYR A 127 -0.40 -8.06 12.29
C TYR A 127 -0.29 -7.89 10.77
N PHE A 128 -0.81 -6.77 10.28
CA PHE A 128 -0.65 -6.32 8.90
C PHE A 128 0.67 -5.56 8.72
N ILE A 129 1.43 -5.91 7.68
CA ILE A 129 2.60 -5.16 7.23
C ILE A 129 2.32 -4.74 5.79
N PRO A 130 2.29 -3.43 5.49
CA PRO A 130 1.99 -2.91 4.16
C PRO A 130 3.17 -3.07 3.20
N GLU A 131 2.89 -3.22 1.91
CA GLU A 131 3.89 -3.11 0.86
C GLU A 131 4.41 -1.65 0.74
N LYS A 132 5.73 -1.49 0.74
CA LYS A 132 6.40 -0.17 0.68
C LYS A 132 7.42 -0.06 -0.46
N SER A 133 7.68 -1.15 -1.16
CA SER A 133 8.77 -1.24 -2.13
C SER A 133 8.57 -0.25 -3.29
N THR A 134 7.37 -0.20 -3.86
CA THR A 134 7.05 0.69 -4.98
C THR A 134 7.10 2.16 -4.57
N LEU A 135 6.58 2.52 -3.39
CA LEU A 135 6.65 3.91 -2.91
C LEU A 135 8.12 4.35 -2.75
N ARG A 136 8.96 3.52 -2.12
CA ARG A 136 10.38 3.85 -1.92
C ARG A 136 11.11 4.03 -3.25
N GLN A 137 10.84 3.14 -4.22
CA GLN A 137 11.39 3.28 -5.56
C GLN A 137 10.92 4.58 -6.23
N PHE A 138 9.61 4.88 -6.13
CA PHE A 138 9.04 6.11 -6.67
C PHE A 138 9.68 7.36 -6.08
N GLU A 139 9.83 7.45 -4.76
CA GLU A 139 10.49 8.56 -4.07
C GLU A 139 11.97 8.70 -4.44
N SER A 140 12.70 7.58 -4.51
CA SER A 140 14.13 7.57 -4.84
C SER A 140 14.43 7.99 -6.28
N SER A 141 13.45 7.84 -7.18
CA SER A 141 13.66 8.04 -8.61
C SER A 141 13.74 9.53 -9.04
N ASN A 142 13.61 10.47 -8.09
CA ASN A 142 13.55 11.93 -8.31
C ASN A 142 12.50 12.37 -9.36
N ASN A 143 11.55 11.49 -9.65
CA ASN A 143 10.61 11.61 -10.76
C ASN A 143 9.26 12.17 -10.33
N ASN A 144 9.30 13.30 -9.62
CA ASN A 144 8.12 13.88 -8.97
C ASN A 144 6.94 14.20 -9.92
N ASN A 145 7.20 14.26 -11.23
CA ASN A 145 6.25 14.63 -12.28
C ASN A 145 5.64 13.43 -13.05
N LEU A 146 6.03 12.18 -12.77
CA LEU A 146 5.50 11.02 -13.52
C LEU A 146 4.00 10.80 -13.30
N ILE A 147 3.57 10.78 -12.03
CA ILE A 147 2.14 10.71 -11.71
C ILE A 147 1.56 12.12 -11.79
N SER A 148 1.14 12.50 -12.99
CA SER A 148 0.56 13.82 -13.29
C SER A 148 -0.74 14.13 -12.53
N SER A 149 -1.45 13.10 -12.06
CA SER A 149 -2.66 13.30 -11.26
C SER A 149 -2.27 13.58 -9.81
N LYS A 150 -2.39 14.85 -9.43
CA LYS A 150 -2.28 15.29 -8.04
C LYS A 150 -3.16 14.45 -7.10
N LEU A 151 -4.43 14.23 -7.47
CA LEU A 151 -5.35 13.41 -6.67
C LEU A 151 -4.83 11.99 -6.39
N LEU A 152 -4.33 11.29 -7.42
CA LEU A 152 -3.80 9.93 -7.23
C LEU A 152 -2.53 9.95 -6.39
N LYS A 153 -1.64 10.90 -6.64
CA LYS A 153 -0.41 11.09 -5.86
C LYS A 153 -0.74 11.31 -4.38
N ASP A 154 -1.62 12.26 -4.09
CA ASP A 154 -2.04 12.59 -2.72
C ASP A 154 -2.65 11.38 -2.00
N LYS A 155 -3.54 10.63 -2.68
CA LYS A 155 -4.13 9.41 -2.10
C LYS A 155 -3.12 8.29 -1.85
N LEU A 156 -2.13 8.09 -2.74
CA LEU A 156 -1.05 7.12 -2.52
C LEU A 156 -0.21 7.49 -1.29
N PHE A 157 0.23 8.74 -1.19
CA PHE A 157 0.98 9.22 -0.02
C PHE A 157 0.16 9.12 1.27
N GLU A 158 -1.12 9.47 1.22
CA GLU A 158 -2.04 9.34 2.36
C GLU A 158 -2.14 7.88 2.81
N TYR A 159 -2.32 6.95 1.87
CA TYR A 159 -2.39 5.52 2.16
C TYR A 159 -1.16 5.01 2.90
N HIS A 160 0.04 5.29 2.39
CA HIS A 160 1.28 4.87 3.05
C HIS A 160 1.49 5.58 4.39
N THR A 161 1.14 6.86 4.52
CA THR A 161 1.22 7.60 5.79
C THR A 161 0.33 6.99 6.87
N ILE A 162 -0.91 6.63 6.51
CA ILE A 162 -1.85 5.98 7.44
C ILE A 162 -1.31 4.62 7.85
N ASN A 163 -0.77 3.86 6.91
CA ASN A 163 -0.16 2.57 7.21
C ASN A 163 1.05 2.66 8.13
N ASP A 164 1.93 3.65 7.94
CA ASP A 164 3.06 3.90 8.84
C ASP A 164 2.60 4.29 10.25
N ARG A 165 1.54 5.10 10.36
CA ARG A 165 0.91 5.43 11.65
C ARG A 165 0.29 4.20 12.29
N ASN A 166 -0.37 3.34 11.51
CA ASN A 166 -0.96 2.10 12.00
C ASN A 166 0.13 1.17 12.58
N GLU A 167 1.20 0.95 11.84
CA GLU A 167 2.32 0.10 12.27
C GLU A 167 2.93 0.59 13.61
N LYS A 168 3.23 1.89 13.69
CA LYS A 168 3.89 2.47 14.87
C LYS A 168 2.97 2.62 16.07
N ASN A 169 1.73 3.06 15.86
CA ASN A 169 0.84 3.42 16.98
C ASN A 169 -0.07 2.27 17.40
N MET A 170 -0.55 1.46 16.45
CA MET A 170 -1.49 0.38 16.73
C MET A 170 -0.75 -0.95 16.84
N GLU A 171 -0.08 -1.41 15.77
CA GLU A 171 0.47 -2.77 15.72
C GLU A 171 1.54 -2.99 16.78
N THR A 172 2.45 -2.03 16.91
CA THR A 172 3.49 -2.08 17.94
C THR A 172 2.88 -2.07 19.35
N SER A 173 1.87 -1.24 19.59
CA SER A 173 1.19 -1.17 20.90
C SER A 173 0.46 -2.48 21.23
N VAL A 174 -0.23 -3.09 20.26
CA VAL A 174 -0.92 -4.37 20.45
C VAL A 174 0.09 -5.49 20.69
N GLN A 175 1.22 -5.51 19.97
CA GLN A 175 2.29 -6.47 20.20
C GLN A 175 2.89 -6.32 21.60
N LEU A 176 3.19 -5.10 22.05
CA LEU A 176 3.70 -4.85 23.39
C LEU A 176 2.70 -5.28 24.45
N TYR A 177 1.41 -4.97 24.24
CA TYR A 177 0.34 -5.44 25.12
C TYR A 177 0.31 -6.97 25.19
N GLN A 178 0.35 -7.64 24.05
CA GLN A 178 0.35 -9.10 23.96
C GLN A 178 1.50 -9.71 24.74
N HIS A 179 2.73 -9.23 24.52
CA HIS A 179 3.92 -9.85 25.10
C HIS A 179 4.07 -9.53 26.59
N ASN A 180 3.78 -8.29 27.00
CA ASN A 180 4.06 -7.84 28.37
C ASN A 180 2.93 -8.10 29.36
N PHE A 181 1.67 -8.18 28.88
CA PHE A 181 0.49 -8.31 29.73
C PHE A 181 -0.26 -9.60 29.41
N PHE A 182 -0.84 -9.70 28.22
CA PHE A 182 -1.74 -10.82 27.89
C PHE A 182 -1.04 -12.18 28.02
N THR A 183 0.13 -12.34 27.41
CA THR A 183 0.87 -13.62 27.43
C THR A 183 1.26 -13.97 28.85
N ARG A 184 1.74 -13.01 29.64
CA ARG A 184 2.10 -13.22 31.04
C ARG A 184 0.88 -13.70 31.86
N ASP A 185 -0.24 -13.02 31.72
CA ASP A 185 -1.46 -13.32 32.49
C ASP A 185 -2.07 -14.65 32.04
N PHE A 186 -2.02 -14.94 30.74
CA PHE A 186 -2.42 -16.21 30.17
C PHE A 186 -1.53 -17.37 30.63
N MET A 187 -0.22 -17.16 30.74
CA MET A 187 0.71 -18.21 31.20
C MET A 187 0.42 -18.65 32.65
N LYS A 188 -0.31 -17.84 33.44
CA LYS A 188 -0.83 -18.27 34.76
C LYS A 188 -1.77 -19.47 34.64
N LEU A 189 -2.43 -19.66 33.49
CA LEU A 189 -3.23 -20.85 33.22
C LEU A 189 -2.38 -22.13 33.21
N LEU A 190 -1.08 -22.08 32.93
CA LEU A 190 -0.19 -23.26 32.99
C LEU A 190 0.00 -23.82 34.40
N ALA A 191 -0.37 -23.07 35.45
CA ALA A 191 -0.46 -23.61 36.80
C ALA A 191 -1.53 -24.72 36.92
N ILE A 192 -2.44 -24.79 35.95
CA ILE A 192 -3.48 -25.82 35.84
C ILE A 192 -2.91 -27.00 35.05
N LYS A 193 -2.90 -28.18 35.67
CA LYS A 193 -2.35 -29.42 35.12
C LYS A 193 -2.89 -29.71 33.72
N GLU A 194 -4.19 -29.54 33.54
CA GLU A 194 -4.90 -29.78 32.28
C GLU A 194 -4.50 -28.75 31.22
N PHE A 195 -4.26 -27.50 31.58
CA PHE A 195 -3.78 -26.52 30.61
C PHE A 195 -2.34 -26.83 30.16
N LYS A 196 -1.48 -27.29 31.09
CA LYS A 196 -0.12 -27.77 30.79
C LYS A 196 -0.13 -29.01 29.88
N MET A 197 -1.02 -29.96 30.15
CA MET A 197 -1.20 -31.15 29.32
C MET A 197 -1.66 -30.79 27.90
N LEU A 198 -2.60 -29.84 27.75
CA LEU A 198 -3.05 -29.32 26.47
C LEU A 198 -1.89 -28.72 25.64
N MET A 199 -1.04 -27.90 26.28
CA MET A 199 0.15 -27.32 25.64
C MET A 199 1.18 -28.38 25.19
N SER A 200 1.19 -29.55 25.83
CA SER A 200 2.04 -30.69 25.44
C SER A 200 1.41 -31.60 24.37
N GLY A 201 0.28 -31.20 23.77
CA GLY A 201 -0.41 -31.99 22.75
C GLY A 201 -1.24 -33.15 23.31
N LEU A 202 -1.46 -33.20 24.63
CA LEU A 202 -2.34 -34.17 25.27
C LEU A 202 -3.77 -33.60 25.30
N THR A 203 -4.78 -34.46 25.35
CA THR A 203 -6.19 -34.09 25.49
C THR A 203 -6.70 -34.35 26.90
N PRO A 204 -6.37 -33.50 27.88
CA PRO A 204 -6.92 -33.62 29.21
C PRO A 204 -8.38 -33.18 29.21
N ALA A 205 -9.22 -33.89 29.97
CA ALA A 205 -10.48 -33.32 30.41
C ALA A 205 -10.15 -32.25 31.47
N LEU A 206 -10.35 -30.95 31.17
CA LEU A 206 -10.30 -29.94 32.24
C LEU A 206 -11.32 -30.35 33.32
N SER A 207 -10.92 -30.36 34.59
CA SER A 207 -11.86 -30.58 35.68
C SER A 207 -12.68 -29.32 35.97
N GLN A 208 -13.89 -29.48 36.53
CA GLN A 208 -14.68 -28.34 37.02
C GLN A 208 -13.92 -27.54 38.10
N GLU A 209 -13.09 -28.21 38.89
CA GLU A 209 -12.23 -27.56 39.88
C GLU A 209 -11.22 -26.63 39.21
N SER A 210 -10.60 -27.08 38.12
CA SER A 210 -9.69 -26.27 37.31
C SER A 210 -10.41 -25.08 36.67
N LEU A 211 -11.65 -25.24 36.20
CA LEU A 211 -12.45 -24.12 35.69
C LEU A 211 -12.72 -23.06 36.77
N LYS A 212 -13.07 -23.48 37.99
CA LYS A 212 -13.23 -22.56 39.14
C LYS A 212 -11.94 -21.82 39.45
N LYS A 213 -10.78 -22.48 39.40
CA LYS A 213 -9.48 -21.82 39.59
C LYS A 213 -9.25 -20.72 38.55
N ILE A 214 -9.63 -20.93 37.28
CA ILE A 214 -9.53 -19.91 36.23
C ILE A 214 -10.40 -18.69 36.53
N THR A 215 -11.62 -18.89 37.05
CA THR A 215 -12.50 -17.75 37.39
C THR A 215 -11.91 -16.80 38.42
N LEU A 216 -11.01 -17.30 39.28
CA LEU A 216 -10.39 -16.52 40.33
C LEU A 216 -9.12 -15.79 39.87
N ILE A 217 -8.69 -15.98 38.62
CA ILE A 217 -7.53 -15.26 38.05
C ILE A 217 -8.03 -13.95 37.44
N GLU A 218 -8.17 -12.91 38.27
CA GLU A 218 -8.68 -11.59 37.84
C GLU A 218 -7.91 -11.03 36.63
N ASP A 219 -6.58 -11.10 36.67
CA ASP A 219 -5.72 -10.60 35.58
C ASP A 219 -6.02 -11.28 34.23
N TYR A 220 -6.40 -12.56 34.23
CA TYR A 220 -6.75 -13.27 32.99
C TYR A 220 -8.00 -12.66 32.36
N TRP A 221 -9.03 -12.36 33.16
CA TRP A 221 -10.27 -11.76 32.67
C TRP A 221 -10.05 -10.37 32.13
N VAL A 222 -9.32 -9.52 32.87
CA VAL A 222 -8.95 -8.17 32.42
C VAL A 222 -8.21 -8.26 31.10
N SER A 223 -7.21 -9.14 31.01
CA SER A 223 -6.42 -9.33 29.81
C SER A 223 -7.26 -9.81 28.62
N LEU A 224 -8.23 -10.70 28.86
CA LEU A 224 -9.14 -11.23 27.84
C LEU A 224 -10.09 -10.16 27.28
N PHE A 225 -10.70 -9.34 28.14
CA PHE A 225 -11.58 -8.24 27.70
C PHE A 225 -10.81 -7.18 26.92
N GLN A 226 -9.63 -6.80 27.39
CA GLN A 226 -8.80 -5.82 26.71
C GLN A 226 -8.26 -6.37 25.38
N LYS A 227 -7.90 -7.65 25.30
CA LYS A 227 -7.57 -8.34 24.04
C LYS A 227 -8.72 -8.23 23.03
N LYS A 228 -9.95 -8.54 23.44
CA LYS A 228 -11.13 -8.40 22.58
C LYS A 228 -11.26 -6.99 22.01
N GLY A 229 -11.22 -5.97 22.88
CA GLY A 229 -11.35 -4.56 22.46
C GLY A 229 -10.26 -4.11 21.50
N LEU A 230 -9.01 -4.53 21.74
CA LEU A 230 -7.89 -4.24 20.84
C LEU A 230 -8.07 -4.91 19.48
N THR A 231 -8.48 -6.18 19.44
CA THR A 231 -8.72 -6.91 18.19
C THR A 231 -9.88 -6.33 17.38
N GLU A 232 -10.97 -5.91 18.04
CA GLU A 232 -12.08 -5.20 17.38
C GLU A 232 -11.63 -3.86 16.81
N ASN A 233 -10.80 -3.12 17.53
CA ASN A 233 -10.25 -1.84 17.09
C ASN A 233 -9.29 -2.01 15.90
N GLN A 234 -8.41 -3.01 15.94
CA GLN A 234 -7.57 -3.39 14.80
C GLN A 234 -8.43 -3.68 13.56
N ASN A 235 -9.53 -4.42 13.70
CA ASN A 235 -10.43 -4.72 12.58
C ASN A 235 -11.10 -3.50 11.96
N LYS A 236 -11.53 -2.53 12.79
CA LYS A 236 -12.05 -1.25 12.29
C LYS A 236 -11.00 -0.55 11.45
N ASN A 237 -9.79 -0.43 11.97
CA ASN A 237 -8.69 0.20 11.25
C ASN A 237 -8.32 -0.56 9.95
N TYR A 238 -8.23 -1.90 9.98
CA TYR A 238 -7.97 -2.70 8.77
C TYR A 238 -9.03 -2.52 7.70
N SER A 239 -10.30 -2.38 8.11
CA SER A 239 -11.40 -2.13 7.18
C SER A 239 -11.26 -0.76 6.50
N GLU A 240 -10.88 0.27 7.26
CA GLU A 240 -10.62 1.62 6.72
C GLU A 240 -9.43 1.65 5.74
N VAL A 241 -8.32 0.99 6.12
CA VAL A 241 -7.14 0.87 5.25
C VAL A 241 -7.47 0.11 3.96
N SER A 242 -8.20 -1.01 4.08
CA SER A 242 -8.64 -1.83 2.93
C SER A 242 -9.55 -1.02 2.00
N LEU A 243 -10.44 -0.20 2.54
CA LEU A 243 -11.31 0.68 1.77
C LEU A 243 -10.52 1.74 0.99
N LYS A 244 -9.56 2.41 1.64
CA LYS A 244 -8.68 3.39 0.98
C LYS A 244 -7.85 2.74 -0.13
N ALA A 245 -7.30 1.55 0.09
CA ALA A 245 -6.59 0.80 -0.95
C ALA A 245 -7.49 0.49 -2.15
N LYS A 246 -8.73 0.04 -1.91
CA LYS A 246 -9.72 -0.27 -2.94
C LYS A 246 -10.15 0.98 -3.73
N GLU A 247 -10.24 2.15 -3.10
CA GLU A 247 -10.47 3.41 -3.81
C GLU A 247 -9.32 3.77 -4.76
N ILE A 248 -8.07 3.63 -4.29
CA ILE A 248 -6.88 3.94 -5.09
C ILE A 248 -6.78 2.98 -6.27
N LEU A 249 -7.06 1.68 -6.06
CA LEU A 249 -7.11 0.69 -7.12
C LEU A 249 -8.05 1.11 -8.26
N LYS A 250 -9.26 1.60 -7.94
CA LYS A 250 -10.20 2.11 -8.95
C LYS A 250 -9.63 3.30 -9.74
N LEU A 251 -8.92 4.21 -9.08
CA LEU A 251 -8.28 5.35 -9.74
C LEU A 251 -7.14 4.92 -10.67
N ILE A 252 -6.32 3.96 -10.24
CA ILE A 252 -5.25 3.38 -11.05
C ILE A 252 -5.84 2.68 -12.28
N GLU A 253 -6.87 1.86 -12.10
CA GLU A 253 -7.53 1.17 -13.20
C GLU A 253 -8.17 2.11 -14.21
N ALA A 254 -8.78 3.21 -13.74
CA ALA A 254 -9.32 4.24 -14.63
C ALA A 254 -8.24 4.95 -15.44
N LYS A 255 -7.03 5.10 -14.90
CA LYS A 255 -5.89 5.67 -15.63
C LYS A 255 -5.27 4.71 -16.63
N LEU A 256 -5.12 3.43 -16.28
CA LEU A 256 -4.54 2.42 -17.16
C LEU A 256 -5.42 2.08 -18.39
N LYS A 257 -6.71 2.46 -18.36
CA LYS A 257 -7.65 2.30 -19.48
C LYS A 257 -7.62 3.44 -20.49
N LYS A 258 -6.97 4.57 -20.19
CA LYS A 258 -6.83 5.73 -21.08
C LYS A 258 -5.55 5.64 -21.89
#